data_AF-A0A1W9SWK5-F1
#
_entry.id   AF-A0A1W9SWK5-F1
#
_cell.length_a   1.000
_cell.length_b   1.000
_cell.length_c   1.000
_cell.angle_alpha   90.00
_cell.angle_beta   90.00
_cell.angle_gamma   90.00
#
_symmetry.space_group_name_H-M   'P 1'
#
loop_
_entity.id
_entity.type
_entity.pdbx_description
1 polymer ?
#
loop_
_entity_poly.entity_id
_entity_poly.type
_entity_poly.pdbx_seq_one_letter_code
_entity_poly.pdbx_strand_id
1 'polypeptide(L)' 'MCESNVYLKNNEKEELFMENVVSIIPVKENSFKLKGLLGDDKEITGKILDINLMAHKILFESV' A
#
# COMPACT_ATOMS: atom_id res chain seq x y z
N MET A 1 -8.78 -13.49 4.91
CA MET A 1 -8.87 -12.07 5.29
C MET A 1 -8.87 -11.25 4.02
N CYS A 2 -9.69 -10.20 3.91
CA CYS A 2 -9.78 -9.39 2.68
C CYS A 2 -8.86 -8.16 2.74
N GLU A 3 -8.29 -7.91 3.91
CA GLU A 3 -7.32 -6.87 4.22
C GLU A 3 -5.89 -7.30 3.83
N SER A 4 -5.05 -6.30 3.53
CA SER A 4 -3.62 -6.49 3.24
C SER A 4 -2.79 -5.36 3.84
N ASN A 5 -1.53 -5.66 4.15
CA ASN A 5 -0.55 -4.67 4.59
C ASN A 5 0.13 -4.05 3.38
N VAL A 6 0.28 -2.73 3.42
CA VAL A 6 0.97 -1.95 2.40
C VAL A 6 2.38 -1.65 2.87
N TYR A 7 3.36 -1.98 2.03
CA TYR A 7 4.78 -1.71 2.23
C TYR A 7 5.28 -0.73 1.18
N LEU A 8 6.22 0.12 1.59
CA LEU A 8 6.96 0.99 0.70
C LEU A 8 8.42 0.49 0.63
N LYS A 9 8.88 0.23 -0.58
CA LYS A 9 10.26 -0.15 -0.87
C LYS A 9 11.08 1.09 -1.17
N ASN A 10 12.09 1.32 -0.33
CA ASN A 10 13.11 2.33 -0.50
C ASN A 10 14.45 1.62 -0.74
N ASN A 11 14.95 1.64 -1.99
CA ASN A 11 16.11 0.86 -2.41
C ASN A 11 15.92 -0.65 -2.14
N GLU A 12 16.71 -1.24 -1.23
CA GLU A 12 16.66 -2.66 -0.88
C GLU A 12 15.77 -2.95 0.36
N LYS A 13 15.24 -1.92 1.02
CA LYS A 13 14.48 -2.08 2.26
C LYS A 13 12.99 -1.92 2.02
N GLU A 14 12.21 -2.89 2.50
CA GLU A 14 10.75 -2.79 2.59
C GLU A 14 10.35 -2.30 3.98
N GLU A 15 9.53 -1.26 4.02
CA GLU A 15 9.06 -0.65 5.26
C GLU A 15 7.52 -0.71 5.30
N LEU A 16 6.98 -1.19 6.42
CA LEU A 16 5.53 -1.23 6.64
C LEU A 16 4.98 0.21 6.66
N PHE A 17 4.14 0.53 5.69
CA PHE A 17 3.56 1.87 5.54
C PHE A 17 2.20 1.97 6.22
N MET A 18 1.36 0.94 6.04
CA MET A 18 0.02 0.88 6.62
C MET A 18 -0.45 -0.57 6.77
N GLU A 19 -1.04 -0.87 7.93
CA GLU A 19 -1.66 -2.17 8.22
C GLU A 19 -3.14 -2.18 7.86
N ASN A 20 -3.67 -3.39 7.63
CA ASN A 20 -5.11 -3.64 7.49
C ASN A 20 -5.79 -2.76 6.42
N VAL A 21 -5.13 -2.55 5.28
CA VAL A 21 -5.67 -1.78 4.16
C VAL A 21 -6.74 -2.59 3.45
N VAL A 22 -7.90 -1.97 3.25
CA VAL A 22 -9.08 -2.57 2.62
C VAL A 22 -9.41 -1.92 1.27
N SER A 23 -8.84 -0.75 0.97
CA SER A 23 -9.06 -0.06 -0.30
C SER A 23 -7.85 0.77 -0.69
N ILE A 24 -7.50 0.72 -1.99
CA ILE A 24 -6.45 1.52 -2.63
C ILE A 24 -7.10 2.24 -3.81
N ILE A 25 -7.09 3.56 -3.81
CA ILE A 25 -7.81 4.40 -4.77
C ILE A 25 -6.79 5.32 -5.46
N PRO A 26 -6.63 5.28 -6.79
CA PRO A 26 -5.75 6.22 -7.49
C PRO A 26 -6.31 7.65 -7.39
N VAL A 27 -5.44 8.62 -7.10
CA VAL A 27 -5.82 10.04 -6.95
C VAL A 27 -5.23 10.89 -8.08
N LYS A 28 -3.96 10.66 -8.39
CA LYS A 28 -3.18 11.30 -9.47
C LYS A 28 -2.06 10.36 -9.90
N GLU A 29 -1.24 10.77 -10.87
CA GLU A 29 -0.12 9.96 -11.35
C GLU A 29 0.80 9.54 -10.18
N ASN A 30 1.06 8.22 -10.08
CA ASN A 30 1.84 7.59 -9.02
C ASN A 30 1.38 7.93 -7.59
N SER A 31 0.12 8.28 -7.36
CA SER A 31 -0.38 8.62 -6.02
C SER A 31 -1.72 7.97 -5.73
N PHE A 32 -1.81 7.35 -4.56
CA PHE A 32 -2.92 6.52 -4.14
C PHE A 32 -3.37 6.87 -2.73
N LYS A 33 -4.68 6.85 -2.51
CA LYS A 33 -5.29 6.91 -1.19
C LYS A 33 -5.54 5.49 -0.67
N LEU A 34 -5.00 5.19 0.49
CA LEU A 34 -5.19 3.95 1.23
C LEU A 34 -6.25 4.16 2.30
N LYS A 35 -7.18 3.22 2.43
CA LYS A 35 -8.15 3.18 3.55
C LYS A 35 -7.95 1.91 4.37
N GLY A 36 -7.82 2.08 5.68
CA GLY A 36 -7.72 1.00 6.65
C GLY A 36 -9.09 0.48 7.09
N LEU A 37 -9.10 -0.73 7.65
CA LEU A 37 -10.30 -1.37 8.20
C LEU A 37 -10.95 -0.56 9.33
N LEU A 38 -10.17 0.17 10.12
CA LEU A 38 -10.63 0.95 11.28
C LEU A 38 -11.07 2.37 10.93
N GLY A 39 -11.06 2.74 9.64
CA GLY A 39 -11.46 4.07 9.16
C GLY A 39 -10.30 5.05 8.96
N ASP A 40 -9.06 4.66 9.26
CA ASP A 40 -7.87 5.46 8.96
C ASP A 40 -7.67 5.63 7.45
N ASP A 41 -7.10 6.77 7.05
CA ASP A 41 -6.70 7.03 5.68
C ASP A 41 -5.28 7.60 5.59
N LYS A 42 -4.55 7.18 4.55
CA LYS A 42 -3.22 7.70 4.22
C LYS A 42 -3.09 7.87 2.72
N GLU A 43 -2.22 8.79 2.30
CA GLU A 43 -1.78 8.89 0.91
C GLU A 43 -0.37 8.32 0.76
N ILE A 44 -0.16 7.55 -0.30
CA ILE A 44 1.14 7.02 -0.70
C ILE A 44 1.46 7.48 -2.12
N THR A 45 2.70 7.89 -2.33
CA THR A 45 3.24 8.17 -3.66
C THR A 45 4.22 7.06 -4.00
N GLY A 46 4.03 6.43 -5.15
CA GLY A 46 4.82 5.29 -5.56
C GLY A 46 4.22 4.56 -6.76
N LYS A 47 4.93 3.55 -7.25
CA LYS A 47 4.42 2.58 -8.22
C LYS A 47 4.15 1.25 -7.54
N ILE A 48 3.06 0.59 -7.87
CA ILE A 48 2.80 -0.77 -7.39
C ILE A 48 3.81 -1.71 -8.05
N LEU A 49 4.63 -2.38 -7.24
CA LEU A 49 5.57 -3.42 -7.69
C LEU A 49 4.94 -4.81 -7.68
N ASP A 50 4.21 -5.13 -6.62
CA ASP A 50 3.63 -6.46 -6.41
C ASP A 50 2.34 -6.39 -5.58
N ILE A 51 1.41 -7.30 -5.89
CA ILE A 51 0.16 -7.52 -5.15
C ILE A 51 0.07 -9.00 -4.85
N ASN A 52 0.40 -9.38 -3.62
CA ASN A 52 0.34 -10.76 -3.15
C ASN A 52 -0.79 -10.92 -2.14
N LEU A 53 -1.97 -11.27 -2.66
CA LEU A 53 -3.18 -11.46 -1.85
C LEU A 53 -3.10 -12.69 -0.94
N MET A 54 -2.32 -13.72 -1.33
CA MET A 54 -2.09 -14.90 -0.48
C MET A 54 -1.25 -14.56 0.74
N ALA A 55 -0.31 -13.62 0.59
CA ALA A 55 0.54 -13.12 1.67
C ALA A 55 -0.04 -11.89 2.39
N HIS A 56 -1.25 -11.45 2.02
CA HIS A 56 -1.85 -10.22 2.54
C HIS A 56 -0.90 -9.01 2.42
N LYS A 57 -0.20 -8.88 1.28
CA LYS A 57 0.87 -7.90 1.09
C LYS A 57 0.72 -7.16 -0.24
N ILE A 58 0.85 -5.84 -0.19
CA ILE A 58 0.92 -4.96 -1.37
C ILE A 58 2.21 -4.15 -1.25
N LEU A 59 3.02 -4.15 -2.30
CA LEU A 59 4.32 -3.49 -2.32
C LEU A 59 4.32 -2.31 -3.30
N PHE A 60 4.71 -1.14 -2.81
CA PHE A 60 5.00 0.04 -3.61
C PHE A 60 6.50 0.29 -3.69
N GLU A 61 6.97 0.89 -4.77
CA GLU A 61 8.29 1.50 -4.90
C GLU A 61 8.17 3.01 -4.88
N SER A 62 9.03 3.67 -4.10
CA SER A 62 9.13 5.13 -4.11
C SER A 62 9.60 5.62 -5.48
N VAL A 63 8.99 6.69 -6.00
CA VAL A 63 9.29 7.31 -7.30
C VAL A 63 10.05 8.61 -7.08
#